data_AF-A0A3L7TU41-F1
#
_entry.id   AF-A0A3L7TU41-F1
#
_cell.length_a   1.000
_cell.length_b   1.000
_cell.length_c   1.000
_cell.angle_alpha   90.00
_cell.angle_beta   90.00
_cell.angle_gamma   90.00
#
_symmetry.space_group_name_H-M   'P 1'
#
loop_
_entity.id
_entity.type
_entity.pdbx_description
1 polymer ?
#
loop_
_entity_poly.entity_id
_entity_poly.type
_entity_poly.pdbx_seq_one_letter_code
_entity_poly.pdbx_strand_id
1 'polypeptide(L)'
;MDLPTLILDFDSTIVAAEGLDEIAKLALADDPEHNAKVLAIEGITRDGMEGRIGIDVSLQRRLSQLTITRAHVAEVVKQLKKKIAPSFRRHKAAIRKNAANIYVVSSGFREYVVPVCAELGIAADHVIANEFHWSKDGVVVGYNRDCALAKPHGKPAAVRALKLKGTVIAVGDGATDCEIRDDGAASEFVAYCENIERENVVARADRVVKSVDEVLWIYDFPGAPSYPKSRMVALLLENIHADAAEHLREEGYRVETVSDALPEAELTRALRGVSLLGIRSKTRVTASALAAADRLLSIGCFCIGTEQVDLAAASARGVSVFNAPYSNTRSVVELAIGEIVMLFRRAVESDRVLHAGGWRKSAAGCREMRGKTLGIVGYGHIGSQLSVLAEAMGMQVIYHDIAEVLPLGNARKAKSLADLLAKSDAVSMHVDGRRENTHLIGERELKKMREGSVLINLSRGHIVDLDALARSVRSGHIGGAAVDVFPVEPNSNKDAFDTPLRGIPNVILTAHIGGSTAEAQQGIGMFVARRLIEHVNAGSTAGSVNLPEIALPPTPRAHRFLHLHRNQPGVLAAINGILARRKINILGQSLRTDDATGYVVTDVNKTYDDAVIEELRAVAGTIRFRVLY
;
A
#
# COMPACT_ATOMS: atom_id res chain seq x y z
N MET A 1 3.86 27.10 -24.40
CA MET A 1 2.64 27.80 -23.99
C MET A 1 2.93 28.51 -22.68
N ASP A 2 2.39 29.70 -22.47
CA ASP A 2 2.48 30.36 -21.17
C ASP A 2 1.71 29.53 -20.12
N LEU A 3 2.29 29.37 -18.93
CA LEU A 3 1.64 28.66 -17.84
C LEU A 3 0.35 29.40 -17.43
N PRO A 4 -0.77 28.69 -17.22
CA PRO A 4 -1.99 29.34 -16.76
C PRO A 4 -1.82 29.87 -15.32
N THR A 5 -2.63 30.86 -14.95
CA THR A 5 -2.77 31.28 -13.56
C THR A 5 -3.88 30.48 -12.89
N LEU A 6 -3.58 29.84 -11.75
CA LEU A 6 -4.58 29.13 -10.94
C LEU A 6 -5.20 30.09 -9.93
N ILE A 7 -6.54 30.09 -9.88
CA ILE A 7 -7.33 30.66 -8.80
C ILE A 7 -7.83 29.49 -7.95
N LEU A 8 -7.27 29.32 -6.76
CA LEU A 8 -7.66 28.28 -5.82
C LEU A 8 -8.65 28.81 -4.80
N ASP A 9 -9.70 28.06 -4.52
CA ASP A 9 -10.45 28.25 -3.28
C ASP A 9 -9.62 27.80 -2.06
N PHE A 10 -9.99 28.28 -0.89
CA PHE A 10 -9.33 27.91 0.36
C PHE A 10 -10.08 26.82 1.11
N ASP A 11 -11.30 27.12 1.53
CA ASP A 11 -12.14 26.24 2.33
C ASP A 11 -12.55 25.05 1.47
N SER A 12 -12.55 23.84 2.04
CA SER A 12 -12.84 22.56 1.36
C SER A 12 -12.00 22.24 0.10
N THR A 13 -11.03 23.08 -0.28
CA THR A 13 -10.06 22.87 -1.36
C THR A 13 -8.62 22.77 -0.84
N ILE A 14 -8.01 23.86 -0.38
CA ILE A 14 -6.66 23.87 0.22
C ILE A 14 -6.68 23.19 1.60
N VAL A 15 -7.75 23.40 2.37
CA VAL A 15 -7.98 22.75 3.66
C VAL A 15 -9.21 21.85 3.57
N ALA A 16 -9.14 20.69 4.23
CA ALA A 16 -10.27 19.76 4.35
C ALA A 16 -11.22 20.18 5.49
N ALA A 17 -11.62 21.46 5.50
CA ALA A 17 -12.51 22.06 6.48
C ALA A 17 -13.05 23.42 6.00
N GLU A 18 -14.10 23.87 6.68
CA GLU A 18 -14.67 25.22 6.54
C GLU A 18 -14.14 26.09 7.69
N GLY A 19 -13.38 27.14 7.39
CA GLY A 19 -12.65 27.93 8.38
C GLY A 19 -13.53 28.58 9.44
N LEU A 20 -14.70 29.10 9.06
CA LEU A 20 -15.67 29.66 10.01
C LEU A 20 -16.30 28.59 10.91
N ASP A 21 -16.55 27.39 10.40
CA ASP A 21 -17.14 26.30 11.19
C ASP A 21 -16.14 25.81 12.26
N GLU A 22 -14.85 25.80 11.92
CA GLU A 22 -13.78 25.52 12.87
C GLU A 22 -13.60 26.63 13.92
N ILE A 23 -13.78 27.90 13.53
CA ILE A 23 -13.84 29.01 14.50
C ILE A 23 -15.07 28.86 15.40
N ALA A 24 -16.22 28.45 14.86
CA ALA A 24 -17.45 28.28 15.63
C ALA A 24 -17.29 27.25 16.75
N LYS A 25 -16.66 26.11 16.45
CA LYS A 25 -16.33 25.06 17.44
C LYS A 25 -15.48 25.59 18.58
N LEU A 26 -14.52 26.47 18.30
CA LEU A 26 -13.67 27.10 19.31
C LEU A 26 -14.41 28.18 20.10
N ALA A 27 -15.15 29.05 19.42
CA ALA A 27 -15.84 30.18 20.03
C ALA A 27 -17.03 29.78 20.92
N LEU A 28 -17.61 28.61 20.66
CA LEU A 28 -18.74 28.05 21.40
C LEU A 28 -18.32 26.93 22.35
N ALA A 29 -17.02 26.67 22.56
CA ALA A 29 -16.55 25.51 23.32
C ALA A 29 -17.10 25.44 24.76
N ASP A 30 -17.31 26.59 25.38
CA ASP A 30 -17.87 26.72 26.74
C ASP A 30 -19.40 26.99 26.75
N ASP A 31 -20.06 26.99 25.59
CA ASP A 31 -21.50 27.23 25.48
C ASP A 31 -22.28 25.94 25.82
N PRO A 32 -23.27 25.99 26.74
CA PRO A 32 -24.09 24.82 27.08
C PRO A 32 -24.83 24.19 25.90
N GLU A 33 -25.09 24.96 24.83
CA GLU A 33 -25.75 24.51 23.60
C GLU A 33 -24.76 24.32 22.42
N HIS A 34 -23.45 24.20 22.71
CA HIS A 34 -22.37 24.08 21.74
C HIS A 34 -22.73 23.25 20.50
N ASN A 35 -23.12 21.98 20.71
CA ASN A 35 -23.39 21.05 19.60
C ASN A 35 -24.52 21.53 18.69
N ALA A 36 -25.60 22.08 19.27
CA ALA A 36 -26.75 22.54 18.49
C ALA A 36 -26.42 23.80 17.67
N LYS A 37 -25.70 24.76 18.28
CA LYS A 37 -25.29 26.00 17.62
C LYS A 37 -24.26 25.76 16.51
N VAL A 38 -23.27 24.89 16.74
CA VAL A 38 -22.30 24.49 15.70
C VAL A 38 -23.01 23.84 14.52
N LEU A 39 -23.91 22.87 14.75
CA LEU A 39 -24.68 22.24 13.67
C LEU A 39 -25.54 23.24 12.88
N ALA A 40 -26.13 24.23 13.54
CA ALA A 40 -26.89 25.28 12.87
C ALA A 40 -26.00 26.15 11.96
N ILE A 41 -24.79 26.50 12.42
CA ILE A 41 -23.81 27.26 11.64
C ILE A 41 -23.31 26.45 10.43
N GLU A 42 -22.93 25.19 10.63
CA GLU A 42 -22.51 24.27 9.56
C GLU A 42 -23.63 24.10 8.51
N GLY A 43 -24.89 24.09 8.93
CA GLY A 43 -26.05 24.09 8.04
C GLY A 43 -26.12 25.34 7.15
N ILE A 44 -25.91 26.53 7.72
CA ILE A 44 -25.87 27.80 6.97
C ILE A 44 -24.67 27.85 6.03
N THR A 45 -23.52 27.30 6.43
CA THR A 45 -22.34 27.15 5.57
C THR A 45 -22.67 26.29 4.34
N ARG A 46 -23.25 25.11 4.56
CA ARG A 46 -23.66 24.20 3.47
C ARG A 46 -24.64 24.86 2.49
N ASP A 47 -25.68 25.52 3.00
CA ASP A 47 -26.66 26.19 2.13
C ASP A 47 -26.04 27.33 1.31
N GLY A 48 -25.05 28.04 1.87
CA GLY A 48 -24.27 29.05 1.13
C GLY A 48 -23.39 28.44 0.05
N MET A 49 -22.63 27.38 0.38
CA MET A 49 -21.70 26.74 -0.55
C MET A 49 -22.40 26.01 -1.70
N GLU A 50 -23.61 25.49 -1.47
CA GLU A 50 -24.47 24.88 -2.49
C GLU A 50 -25.25 25.91 -3.32
N GLY A 51 -25.18 27.20 -2.97
CA GLY A 51 -25.88 28.28 -3.67
C GLY A 51 -27.37 28.41 -3.36
N ARG A 52 -27.86 27.80 -2.27
CA ARG A 52 -29.28 27.92 -1.83
C ARG A 52 -29.59 29.27 -1.21
N ILE A 53 -28.60 29.89 -0.59
CA ILE A 53 -28.66 31.26 -0.06
C ILE A 53 -27.44 32.06 -0.53
N GLY A 54 -27.58 33.38 -0.65
CA GLY A 54 -26.47 34.27 -1.00
C GLY A 54 -25.34 34.26 0.03
N ILE A 55 -24.10 34.46 -0.43
CA ILE A 55 -22.92 34.47 0.43
C ILE A 55 -22.96 35.58 1.48
N ASP A 56 -23.56 36.73 1.13
CA ASP A 56 -23.82 37.86 2.01
C ASP A 56 -24.74 37.47 3.18
N VAL A 57 -25.84 36.78 2.87
CA VAL A 57 -26.80 36.27 3.86
C VAL A 57 -26.14 35.20 4.73
N SER A 58 -25.39 34.29 4.12
CA SER A 58 -24.68 33.21 4.84
C SER A 58 -23.65 33.77 5.83
N LEU A 59 -22.77 34.68 5.39
CA LEU A 59 -21.75 35.30 6.26
C LEU A 59 -22.40 36.10 7.39
N GLN A 60 -23.42 36.90 7.11
CA GLN A 60 -24.12 37.69 8.13
C GLN A 60 -24.74 36.79 9.20
N ARG A 61 -25.46 35.73 8.80
CA ARG A 61 -26.14 34.81 9.73
C ARG A 61 -25.17 34.01 10.59
N ARG A 62 -24.03 33.58 10.04
CA ARG A 62 -23.00 32.84 10.78
C ARG A 62 -22.31 33.73 11.80
N LEU A 63 -21.86 34.93 11.39
CA LEU A 63 -21.15 35.84 12.28
C LEU A 63 -22.03 36.42 13.39
N SER A 64 -23.33 36.64 13.15
CA SER A 64 -24.24 37.11 14.21
C SER A 64 -24.43 36.13 15.36
N GLN A 65 -24.01 34.87 15.19
CA GLN A 65 -24.13 33.81 16.19
C GLN A 65 -22.82 33.55 16.94
N LEU A 66 -21.75 34.29 16.65
CA LEU A 66 -20.40 34.00 17.13
C LEU A 66 -19.74 35.22 17.79
N THR A 67 -19.10 35.00 18.93
CA THR A 67 -18.17 35.95 19.55
C THR A 67 -16.74 35.49 19.28
N ILE A 68 -16.11 36.06 18.25
CA ILE A 68 -14.77 35.63 17.79
C ILE A 68 -13.69 36.54 18.37
N THR A 69 -12.67 35.95 18.98
CA THR A 69 -11.51 36.68 19.53
C THR A 69 -10.25 36.41 18.71
N ARG A 70 -9.22 37.25 18.87
CA ARG A 70 -7.90 36.98 18.26
C ARG A 70 -7.31 35.62 18.69
N ALA A 71 -7.60 35.17 19.91
CA ALA A 71 -7.15 33.88 20.40
C ALA A 71 -7.81 32.73 19.63
N HIS A 72 -9.11 32.83 19.34
CA HIS A 72 -9.82 31.84 18.51
C HIS A 72 -9.21 31.77 17.11
N VAL A 73 -8.91 32.91 16.48
CA VAL A 73 -8.27 32.93 15.15
C VAL A 73 -6.85 32.33 15.19
N ALA A 74 -6.06 32.66 16.21
CA ALA A 74 -4.72 32.07 16.36
C ALA A 74 -4.77 30.55 16.51
N GLU A 75 -5.77 30.02 17.23
CA GLU A 75 -5.94 28.58 17.42
C GLU A 75 -6.50 27.91 16.17
N VAL A 76 -7.48 28.50 15.49
CA VAL A 76 -8.02 27.93 14.24
C VAL A 76 -6.93 27.84 13.17
N VAL A 77 -6.02 28.80 13.08
CA VAL A 77 -4.87 28.73 12.16
C VAL A 77 -4.04 27.48 12.41
N LYS A 78 -3.76 27.14 13.68
CA LYS A 78 -3.03 25.91 14.02
C LYS A 78 -3.81 24.66 13.60
N GLN A 79 -5.13 24.66 13.79
CA GLN A 79 -5.99 23.54 13.38
C GLN A 79 -6.06 23.39 11.86
N LEU A 80 -6.27 24.49 11.12
CA LEU A 80 -6.35 24.49 9.65
C LEU A 80 -5.02 24.08 9.00
N LYS A 81 -3.87 24.44 9.57
CA LYS A 81 -2.57 23.93 9.11
C LYS A 81 -2.47 22.40 9.21
N LYS A 82 -3.07 21.80 10.25
CA LYS A 82 -3.18 20.33 10.41
C LYS A 82 -4.27 19.70 9.54
N LYS A 83 -5.09 20.52 8.88
CA LYS A 83 -6.18 20.11 7.97
C LYS A 83 -5.91 20.48 6.50
N ILE A 84 -4.72 20.96 6.13
CA ILE A 84 -4.32 21.12 4.71
C ILE A 84 -4.60 19.81 3.98
N ALA A 85 -5.24 19.85 2.82
CA ALA A 85 -5.65 18.64 2.09
C ALA A 85 -4.43 17.73 1.78
N PRO A 86 -4.59 16.40 1.81
CA PRO A 86 -3.47 15.47 1.68
C PRO A 86 -2.62 15.69 0.42
N SER A 87 -3.25 15.91 -0.74
CA SER A 87 -2.52 16.15 -1.99
C SER A 87 -1.71 17.45 -1.97
N PHE A 88 -2.23 18.52 -1.36
CA PHE A 88 -1.48 19.76 -1.15
C PHE A 88 -0.25 19.55 -0.26
N ARG A 89 -0.33 18.71 0.77
CA ARG A 89 0.84 18.36 1.61
C ARG A 89 1.88 17.59 0.80
N ARG A 90 1.45 16.57 0.04
CA ARG A 90 2.35 15.76 -0.80
C ARG A 90 3.07 16.60 -1.85
N HIS A 91 2.38 17.58 -2.43
CA HIS A 91 2.90 18.41 -3.54
C HIS A 91 3.34 19.82 -3.13
N LYS A 92 3.62 20.05 -1.85
CA LYS A 92 4.04 21.36 -1.29
C LYS A 92 5.20 21.99 -2.06
N ALA A 93 6.20 21.20 -2.48
CA ALA A 93 7.35 21.69 -3.23
C ALA A 93 6.97 22.19 -4.64
N ALA A 94 6.06 21.49 -5.32
CA ALA A 94 5.57 21.89 -6.64
C ALA A 94 4.71 23.16 -6.53
N ILE A 95 3.85 23.25 -5.52
CA ILE A 95 3.05 24.46 -5.25
C ILE A 95 3.96 25.67 -5.03
N ARG A 96 4.97 25.54 -4.15
CA ARG A 96 5.95 26.60 -3.88
C ARG A 96 6.69 27.06 -5.13
N LYS A 97 7.11 26.11 -5.97
CA LYS A 97 7.81 26.41 -7.23
C LYS A 97 6.95 27.24 -8.19
N ASN A 98 5.64 27.07 -8.13
CA ASN A 98 4.68 27.73 -9.01
C ASN A 98 3.89 28.85 -8.34
N ALA A 99 4.28 29.27 -7.12
CA ALA A 99 3.51 30.22 -6.31
C ALA A 99 3.22 31.56 -7.01
N ALA A 100 4.10 31.99 -7.92
CA ALA A 100 3.90 33.20 -8.73
C ALA A 100 2.68 33.12 -9.68
N ASN A 101 2.23 31.92 -10.04
CA ASN A 101 1.07 31.69 -10.91
C ASN A 101 -0.14 31.14 -10.12
N ILE A 102 -0.09 31.20 -8.78
CA ILE A 102 -1.15 30.69 -7.92
C ILE A 102 -1.68 31.84 -7.07
N TYR A 103 -2.98 32.09 -7.17
CA TYR A 103 -3.73 33.00 -6.33
C TYR A 103 -4.78 32.22 -5.55
N VAL A 104 -5.09 32.69 -4.34
CA VAL A 104 -6.15 32.13 -3.51
C VAL A 104 -7.25 33.17 -3.40
N VAL A 105 -8.46 32.84 -3.83
CA VAL A 105 -9.63 33.72 -3.76
C VAL A 105 -10.71 33.02 -2.96
N SER A 106 -10.83 33.40 -1.69
CA SER A 106 -11.65 32.70 -0.70
C SER A 106 -12.75 33.60 -0.15
N SER A 107 -13.94 33.04 0.05
CA SER A 107 -15.01 33.72 0.82
C SER A 107 -14.77 33.71 2.33
N GLY A 108 -13.72 33.03 2.80
CA GLY A 108 -13.24 33.06 4.16
C GLY A 108 -12.52 34.35 4.54
N PHE A 109 -11.82 34.35 5.68
CA PHE A 109 -11.18 35.53 6.25
C PHE A 109 -9.65 35.49 6.18
N ARG A 110 -9.08 36.61 5.71
CA ARG A 110 -7.66 36.83 5.48
C ARG A 110 -6.81 36.45 6.68
N GLU A 111 -7.29 36.72 7.90
CA GLU A 111 -6.58 36.48 9.14
C GLU A 111 -6.26 35.00 9.40
N TYR A 112 -7.03 34.06 8.85
CA TYR A 112 -6.70 32.63 8.90
C TYR A 112 -6.25 32.05 7.54
N VAL A 113 -6.72 32.61 6.42
CA VAL A 113 -6.34 32.13 5.09
C VAL A 113 -4.86 32.38 4.80
N VAL A 114 -4.37 33.61 5.04
CA VAL A 114 -2.98 33.99 4.74
C VAL A 114 -1.96 33.13 5.50
N PRO A 115 -2.07 32.95 6.83
CA PRO A 115 -1.09 32.14 7.57
C PRO A 115 -1.04 30.67 7.14
N VAL A 116 -2.15 30.11 6.65
CA VAL A 116 -2.20 28.73 6.15
C VAL A 116 -1.62 28.66 4.73
N CYS A 117 -1.97 29.59 3.85
CA CYS A 117 -1.41 29.67 2.49
C CYS A 117 0.11 29.91 2.50
N ALA A 118 0.62 30.66 3.49
CA ALA A 118 2.05 30.86 3.69
C ALA A 118 2.81 29.55 3.94
N GLU A 119 2.18 28.52 4.53
CA GLU A 119 2.81 27.20 4.65
C GLU A 119 3.15 26.64 3.27
N LEU A 120 2.23 26.79 2.31
CA LEU A 120 2.39 26.37 0.92
C LEU A 120 3.28 27.31 0.10
N GLY A 121 3.79 28.40 0.70
CA GLY A 121 4.64 29.39 0.06
C GLY A 121 3.90 30.34 -0.89
N ILE A 122 2.57 30.43 -0.76
CA ILE A 122 1.75 31.41 -1.49
C ILE A 122 1.88 32.75 -0.75
N ALA A 123 2.22 33.81 -1.47
CA ALA A 123 2.46 35.13 -0.91
C ALA A 123 1.15 35.80 -0.45
N ALA A 124 1.22 36.67 0.55
CA ALA A 124 0.03 37.27 1.16
C ALA A 124 -0.74 38.22 0.21
N ASP A 125 -0.05 38.80 -0.77
CA ASP A 125 -0.60 39.61 -1.86
C ASP A 125 -1.26 38.78 -2.97
N HIS A 126 -1.00 37.46 -2.99
CA HIS A 126 -1.70 36.49 -3.85
C HIS A 126 -2.94 35.90 -3.18
N VAL A 127 -3.27 36.33 -1.96
CA VAL A 127 -4.46 35.87 -1.22
C VAL A 127 -5.48 37.00 -1.15
N ILE A 128 -6.67 36.77 -1.70
CA ILE A 128 -7.81 37.68 -1.64
C ILE A 128 -8.91 37.00 -0.81
N ALA A 129 -9.28 37.63 0.30
CA ALA A 129 -10.23 37.09 1.26
C ALA A 129 -10.99 38.25 1.95
N ASN A 130 -12.06 37.93 2.68
CA ASN A 130 -12.72 38.90 3.55
C ASN A 130 -11.82 39.29 4.73
N GLU A 131 -12.11 40.40 5.41
CA GLU A 131 -11.33 40.87 6.56
C GLU A 131 -12.25 41.17 7.74
N PHE A 132 -11.82 40.80 8.95
CA PHE A 132 -12.56 41.12 10.15
C PHE A 132 -12.36 42.58 10.56
N HIS A 133 -13.41 43.19 11.10
CA HIS A 133 -13.32 44.43 11.84
C HIS A 133 -13.17 44.11 13.32
N TRP A 134 -12.10 44.61 13.92
CA TRP A 134 -11.73 44.32 15.31
C TRP A 134 -12.11 45.47 16.24
N SER A 135 -12.67 45.16 17.40
CA SER A 135 -12.76 46.09 18.52
C SER A 135 -11.37 46.37 19.12
N LYS A 136 -11.27 47.40 19.97
CA LYS A 136 -10.06 47.68 20.76
C LYS A 136 -9.65 46.49 21.64
N ASP A 137 -10.62 45.71 22.11
CA ASP A 137 -10.42 44.55 22.97
C ASP A 137 -10.11 43.25 22.20
N GLY A 138 -9.97 43.34 20.86
CA GLY A 138 -9.58 42.18 20.04
C GLY A 138 -10.71 41.18 19.79
N VAL A 139 -11.96 41.66 19.80
CA VAL A 139 -13.16 40.88 19.43
C VAL A 139 -13.65 41.33 18.06
N VAL A 140 -14.12 40.40 17.24
CA VAL A 140 -14.73 40.70 15.94
C VAL A 140 -16.05 41.43 16.16
N VAL A 141 -16.20 42.63 15.59
CA VAL A 141 -17.43 43.44 15.64
C VAL A 141 -18.15 43.50 14.29
N GLY A 142 -17.54 42.91 13.26
CA GLY A 142 -18.06 42.89 11.90
C GLY A 142 -16.99 42.48 10.91
N TYR A 143 -17.24 42.77 9.65
CA TYR A 143 -16.33 42.52 8.54
C TYR A 143 -16.47 43.59 7.47
N ASN A 144 -15.50 43.66 6.56
CA ASN A 144 -15.54 44.61 5.46
C ASN A 144 -16.63 44.23 4.44
N ARG A 145 -17.81 44.84 4.56
CA ARG A 145 -18.96 44.62 3.66
C ARG A 145 -18.78 45.24 2.28
N ASP A 146 -17.82 46.14 2.11
CA ASP A 146 -17.52 46.73 0.81
C ASP A 146 -16.66 45.82 -0.07
N CYS A 147 -15.98 44.84 0.55
CA CYS A 147 -15.25 43.79 -0.14
C CYS A 147 -16.14 43.08 -1.17
N ALA A 148 -15.62 42.83 -2.37
CA ALA A 148 -16.34 42.10 -3.40
C ALA A 148 -16.77 40.70 -2.90
N LEU A 149 -15.91 40.02 -2.14
CA LEU A 149 -16.14 38.67 -1.62
C LEU A 149 -17.22 38.57 -0.53
N ALA A 150 -17.73 39.70 -0.05
CA ALA A 150 -18.87 39.79 0.85
C ALA A 150 -20.21 39.87 0.11
N LYS A 151 -20.22 39.92 -1.22
CA LYS A 151 -21.39 40.15 -2.07
C LYS A 151 -21.60 38.98 -3.05
N PRO A 152 -22.83 38.78 -3.58
CA PRO A 152 -23.07 37.87 -4.69
C PRO A 152 -22.15 38.17 -5.88
N HIS A 153 -21.70 37.16 -6.63
CA HIS A 153 -20.71 37.30 -7.72
C HIS A 153 -19.37 37.93 -7.28
N GLY A 154 -19.04 37.81 -6.00
CA GLY A 154 -17.85 38.41 -5.39
C GLY A 154 -16.52 37.85 -5.86
N LYS A 155 -16.42 36.50 -5.97
CA LYS A 155 -15.21 35.82 -6.46
C LYS A 155 -14.87 36.24 -7.91
N PRO A 156 -15.81 36.25 -8.88
CA PRO A 156 -15.55 36.80 -10.21
C PRO A 156 -15.04 38.25 -10.20
N ALA A 157 -15.67 39.13 -9.42
CA ALA A 157 -15.27 40.53 -9.32
C ALA A 157 -13.85 40.68 -8.74
N ALA A 158 -13.52 39.91 -7.70
CA ALA A 158 -12.19 39.86 -7.12
C ALA A 158 -11.12 39.40 -8.13
N VAL A 159 -11.41 38.34 -8.90
CA VAL A 159 -10.48 37.83 -9.93
C VAL A 159 -10.25 38.87 -11.05
N ARG A 160 -11.30 39.54 -11.53
CA ARG A 160 -11.13 40.61 -12.53
C ARG A 160 -10.29 41.78 -12.03
N ALA A 161 -10.40 42.13 -10.75
CA ALA A 161 -9.64 43.22 -10.15
C ALA A 161 -8.13 42.95 -10.13
N LEU A 162 -7.70 41.67 -10.14
CA LEU A 162 -6.30 41.27 -10.24
C LEU A 162 -5.67 41.59 -11.61
N LYS A 163 -6.49 41.81 -12.65
CA LYS A 163 -6.04 42.11 -14.02
C LYS A 163 -5.00 41.11 -14.54
N LEU A 164 -5.23 39.83 -14.24
CA LEU A 164 -4.38 38.72 -14.66
C LEU A 164 -4.31 38.63 -16.19
N LYS A 165 -3.15 38.25 -16.71
CA LYS A 165 -2.92 38.07 -18.15
C LYS A 165 -2.87 36.58 -18.48
N GLY A 166 -3.28 36.22 -19.69
CA GLY A 166 -3.25 34.84 -20.17
C GLY A 166 -4.43 34.00 -19.66
N THR A 167 -4.27 32.68 -19.71
CA THR A 167 -5.30 31.72 -19.31
C THR A 167 -5.43 31.69 -17.79
N VAL A 168 -6.66 31.81 -17.28
CA VAL A 168 -6.98 31.74 -15.85
C VAL A 168 -7.86 30.52 -15.60
N ILE A 169 -7.49 29.69 -14.65
CA ILE A 169 -8.22 28.46 -14.29
C ILE A 169 -8.72 28.61 -12.86
N ALA A 170 -10.04 28.52 -12.67
CA ALA A 170 -10.64 28.48 -11.34
C ALA A 170 -10.69 27.02 -10.85
N VAL A 171 -10.26 26.78 -9.62
CA VAL A 171 -10.24 25.46 -8.99
C VAL A 171 -10.87 25.57 -7.60
N GLY A 172 -11.97 24.87 -7.38
CA GLY A 172 -12.69 24.91 -6.12
C GLY A 172 -13.81 23.89 -6.06
N ASP A 173 -14.47 23.81 -4.92
CA ASP A 173 -15.51 22.82 -4.64
C ASP A 173 -16.92 23.44 -4.48
N GLY A 174 -17.02 24.78 -4.46
CA GLY A 174 -18.26 25.52 -4.22
C GLY A 174 -18.93 26.08 -5.49
N ALA A 175 -20.20 26.43 -5.37
CA ALA A 175 -20.94 27.08 -6.45
C ALA A 175 -20.37 28.47 -6.81
N THR A 176 -19.82 29.19 -5.82
CA THR A 176 -19.22 30.52 -6.00
C THR A 176 -17.89 30.48 -6.75
N ASP A 177 -17.20 29.33 -6.77
CA ASP A 177 -16.00 29.12 -7.59
C ASP A 177 -16.35 28.93 -9.06
N CYS A 178 -17.43 28.20 -9.30
CA CYS A 178 -17.99 28.00 -10.63
C CYS A 178 -18.42 29.32 -11.28
N GLU A 179 -18.95 30.26 -10.48
CA GLU A 179 -19.30 31.62 -10.93
C GLU A 179 -18.12 32.34 -11.58
N ILE A 180 -16.88 32.10 -11.16
CA ILE A 180 -15.68 32.78 -11.72
C ILE A 180 -15.60 32.55 -13.23
N ARG A 181 -15.86 31.32 -13.68
CA ARG A 181 -15.86 30.95 -15.10
C ARG A 181 -17.17 31.37 -15.79
N ASP A 182 -18.31 31.21 -15.13
CA ASP A 182 -19.62 31.59 -15.71
C ASP A 182 -19.71 33.07 -16.05
N ASP A 183 -19.12 33.90 -15.20
CA ASP A 183 -19.05 35.35 -15.40
C ASP A 183 -17.87 35.76 -16.30
N GLY A 184 -17.09 34.80 -16.82
CA GLY A 184 -15.96 35.05 -17.72
C GLY A 184 -14.73 35.68 -17.07
N ALA A 185 -14.59 35.57 -15.75
CA ALA A 185 -13.37 35.97 -15.03
C ALA A 185 -12.27 34.89 -15.05
N ALA A 186 -12.64 33.63 -15.35
CA ALA A 186 -11.74 32.53 -15.67
C ALA A 186 -12.12 31.89 -17.01
N SER A 187 -11.13 31.27 -17.64
CA SER A 187 -11.29 30.53 -18.90
C SER A 187 -11.91 29.15 -18.68
N GLU A 188 -11.69 28.55 -17.52
CA GLU A 188 -12.12 27.20 -17.18
C GLU A 188 -12.40 27.09 -15.68
N PHE A 189 -13.36 26.24 -15.30
CA PHE A 189 -13.61 25.84 -13.93
C PHE A 189 -13.39 24.34 -13.73
N VAL A 190 -12.56 24.02 -12.74
CA VAL A 190 -12.20 22.67 -12.33
C VAL A 190 -12.82 22.39 -10.96
N ALA A 191 -13.77 21.47 -10.92
CA ALA A 191 -14.34 20.98 -9.66
C ALA A 191 -13.29 20.15 -8.91
N TYR A 192 -12.94 20.60 -7.72
CA TYR A 192 -12.00 19.95 -6.83
C TYR A 192 -12.74 19.02 -5.86
N CYS A 193 -12.49 17.71 -5.94
CA CYS A 193 -13.26 16.69 -5.22
C CYS A 193 -12.41 15.80 -4.30
N GLU A 194 -11.23 16.26 -3.85
CA GLU A 194 -10.45 15.50 -2.86
C GLU A 194 -11.16 15.42 -1.50
N ASN A 195 -11.71 16.55 -1.04
CA ASN A 195 -12.27 16.66 0.30
C ASN A 195 -13.80 16.50 0.30
N ILE A 196 -14.49 17.15 -0.64
CA ILE A 196 -15.95 17.15 -0.77
C ILE A 196 -16.32 17.12 -2.25
N GLU A 197 -17.29 16.29 -2.62
CA GLU A 197 -17.87 16.23 -3.97
C GLU A 197 -19.33 16.74 -3.91
N ARG A 198 -19.66 17.75 -4.72
CA ARG A 198 -21.02 18.31 -4.81
C ARG A 198 -21.55 18.12 -6.23
N GLU A 199 -22.64 17.36 -6.36
CA GLU A 199 -23.20 16.95 -7.65
C GLU A 199 -23.55 18.15 -8.56
N ASN A 200 -24.13 19.21 -7.99
CA ASN A 200 -24.48 20.43 -8.72
C ASN A 200 -23.26 21.24 -9.20
N VAL A 201 -22.13 21.15 -8.50
CA VAL A 201 -20.87 21.80 -8.89
C VAL A 201 -20.16 20.97 -9.96
N VAL A 202 -20.08 19.65 -9.75
CA VAL A 202 -19.51 18.70 -10.72
C VAL A 202 -20.22 18.77 -12.07
N ALA A 203 -21.55 18.83 -12.08
CA ALA A 203 -22.34 18.91 -13.31
C ALA A 203 -22.07 20.19 -14.14
N ARG A 204 -21.55 21.25 -13.51
CA ARG A 204 -21.24 22.54 -14.17
C ARG A 204 -19.75 22.70 -14.51
N ALA A 205 -18.89 21.79 -14.06
CA ALA A 205 -17.45 21.93 -14.22
C ALA A 205 -16.98 21.50 -15.61
N ASP A 206 -15.97 22.20 -16.12
CA ASP A 206 -15.31 21.82 -17.38
C ASP A 206 -14.46 20.55 -17.16
N ARG A 207 -13.91 20.40 -15.95
CA ARG A 207 -13.18 19.22 -15.49
C ARG A 207 -13.46 18.90 -14.03
N VAL A 208 -13.26 17.64 -13.68
CA VAL A 208 -13.32 17.15 -12.30
C VAL A 208 -11.98 16.53 -11.96
N VAL A 209 -11.42 16.90 -10.81
CA VAL A 209 -10.16 16.37 -10.28
C VAL A 209 -10.35 15.88 -8.86
N LYS A 210 -9.62 14.85 -8.46
CA LYS A 210 -9.67 14.30 -7.09
C LYS A 210 -8.46 14.68 -6.25
N SER A 211 -7.56 15.51 -6.78
CA SER A 211 -6.35 15.95 -6.09
C SER A 211 -5.64 17.08 -6.83
N VAL A 212 -4.76 17.81 -6.14
CA VAL A 212 -3.99 18.91 -6.74
C VAL A 212 -2.98 18.40 -7.77
N ASP A 213 -2.50 17.17 -7.66
CA ASP A 213 -1.55 16.62 -8.62
C ASP A 213 -2.17 16.34 -9.99
N GLU A 214 -3.49 16.12 -10.06
CA GLU A 214 -4.20 16.15 -11.34
C GLU A 214 -4.24 17.54 -11.95
N VAL A 215 -4.46 18.59 -11.15
CA VAL A 215 -4.43 19.97 -11.65
C VAL A 215 -3.05 20.30 -12.19
N LEU A 216 -2.00 20.01 -11.42
CA LEU A 216 -0.62 20.24 -11.84
C LEU A 216 -0.31 19.48 -13.15
N TRP A 217 -0.79 18.25 -13.29
CA TRP A 217 -0.57 17.42 -14.47
C TRP A 217 -1.38 17.86 -15.70
N ILE A 218 -2.68 18.16 -15.56
CA ILE A 218 -3.56 18.58 -16.67
C ILE A 218 -3.05 19.85 -17.34
N TYR A 219 -2.45 20.75 -16.55
CA TYR A 219 -1.97 22.06 -17.00
C TYR A 219 -0.45 22.17 -17.09
N ASP A 220 0.26 21.03 -17.11
CA ASP A 220 1.73 20.93 -17.32
C ASP A 220 2.58 21.83 -16.39
N PHE A 221 2.18 21.95 -15.12
CA PHE A 221 2.92 22.77 -14.17
C PHE A 221 4.31 22.17 -13.86
N PRO A 222 5.35 23.00 -13.75
CA PRO A 222 6.67 22.55 -13.33
C PRO A 222 6.65 21.78 -12.00
N GLY A 223 7.07 20.51 -12.02
CA GLY A 223 7.04 19.64 -10.85
C GLY A 223 5.75 18.83 -10.68
N ALA A 224 4.86 18.84 -11.68
CA ALA A 224 3.79 17.87 -11.81
C ALA A 224 4.34 16.43 -11.86
N PRO A 225 3.59 15.43 -11.36
CA PRO A 225 3.96 14.04 -11.52
C PRO A 225 3.90 13.62 -13.00
N SER A 226 4.53 12.49 -13.37
CA SER A 226 4.39 11.93 -14.72
C SER A 226 2.98 11.42 -15.00
N TYR A 227 2.31 10.96 -13.95
CA TYR A 227 0.90 10.61 -13.96
C TYR A 227 0.32 10.77 -12.55
N PRO A 228 -0.88 11.36 -12.38
CA PRO A 228 -1.48 11.55 -11.06
C PRO A 228 -1.82 10.22 -10.38
N LYS A 229 -1.43 10.06 -9.11
CA LYS A 229 -1.69 8.82 -8.36
C LYS A 229 -3.18 8.60 -8.12
N SER A 230 -3.94 9.68 -7.96
CA SER A 230 -5.40 9.66 -7.80
C SER A 230 -6.13 9.04 -8.99
N ARG A 231 -5.49 9.05 -10.17
CA ARG A 231 -5.99 8.41 -11.40
C ARG A 231 -5.58 6.96 -11.55
N MET A 232 -4.72 6.45 -10.68
CA MET A 232 -4.27 5.07 -10.66
C MET A 232 -5.17 4.26 -9.74
N VAL A 233 -5.88 3.28 -10.31
CA VAL A 233 -6.77 2.40 -9.55
C VAL A 233 -5.98 1.23 -8.98
N ALA A 234 -6.10 1.03 -7.67
CA ALA A 234 -5.64 -0.15 -6.95
C ALA A 234 -6.85 -1.02 -6.60
N LEU A 235 -7.00 -2.16 -7.29
CA LEU A 235 -8.06 -3.13 -7.04
C LEU A 235 -7.53 -4.22 -6.10
N LEU A 236 -8.10 -4.34 -4.90
CA LEU A 236 -7.73 -5.33 -3.90
C LEU A 236 -8.87 -6.36 -3.73
N LEU A 237 -8.58 -7.63 -4.00
CA LEU A 237 -9.55 -8.73 -3.93
C LEU A 237 -9.32 -9.61 -2.70
N GLU A 238 -10.29 -10.45 -2.36
CA GLU A 238 -10.18 -11.51 -1.33
C GLU A 238 -9.98 -11.03 0.12
N ASN A 239 -10.57 -9.89 0.50
CA ASN A 239 -10.49 -9.33 1.85
C ASN A 239 -9.03 -9.17 2.33
N ILE A 240 -8.21 -8.49 1.54
CA ILE A 240 -6.88 -8.03 1.97
C ILE A 240 -7.03 -7.13 3.21
N HIS A 241 -6.09 -7.22 4.15
CA HIS A 241 -6.10 -6.45 5.40
C HIS A 241 -6.25 -4.94 5.13
N ALA A 242 -7.05 -4.26 5.96
CA ALA A 242 -7.43 -2.85 5.79
C ALA A 242 -6.21 -1.91 5.68
N ASP A 243 -5.17 -2.15 6.49
CA ASP A 243 -3.90 -1.39 6.46
C ASP A 243 -3.29 -1.28 5.06
N ALA A 244 -3.41 -2.30 4.20
CA ALA A 244 -2.90 -2.21 2.83
C ALA A 244 -3.68 -1.17 2.01
N ALA A 245 -5.01 -1.18 2.15
CA ALA A 245 -5.89 -0.24 1.47
C ALA A 245 -5.68 1.19 2.01
N GLU A 246 -5.54 1.35 3.32
CA GLU A 246 -5.24 2.63 3.97
C GLU A 246 -3.90 3.20 3.51
N HIS A 247 -2.84 2.38 3.53
CA HIS A 247 -1.51 2.81 3.10
C HIS A 247 -1.48 3.26 1.62
N LEU A 248 -2.20 2.55 0.75
CA LEU A 248 -2.36 2.95 -0.65
C LEU A 248 -3.18 4.25 -0.80
N ARG A 249 -4.24 4.45 0.01
CA ARG A 249 -5.01 5.71 -0.02
C ARG A 249 -4.18 6.91 0.47
N GLU A 250 -3.40 6.74 1.53
CA GLU A 250 -2.49 7.77 2.05
C GLU A 250 -1.47 8.22 1.01
N GLU A 251 -0.93 7.27 0.25
CA GLU A 251 -0.05 7.53 -0.89
C GLU A 251 -0.73 8.27 -2.05
N GLY A 252 -2.06 8.25 -2.10
CA GLY A 252 -2.88 8.98 -3.07
C GLY A 252 -3.53 8.12 -4.15
N TYR A 253 -3.50 6.78 -4.05
CA TYR A 253 -4.17 5.90 -5.01
C TYR A 253 -5.69 5.87 -4.80
N ARG A 254 -6.44 5.67 -5.90
CA ARG A 254 -7.85 5.28 -5.80
C ARG A 254 -7.94 3.80 -5.49
N VAL A 255 -8.39 3.44 -4.29
CA VAL A 255 -8.43 2.04 -3.84
C VAL A 255 -9.85 1.49 -3.88
N GLU A 256 -10.03 0.39 -4.60
CA GLU A 256 -11.27 -0.38 -4.69
C GLU A 256 -11.05 -1.75 -4.04
N THR A 257 -11.94 -2.14 -3.13
CA THR A 257 -11.82 -3.39 -2.38
C THR A 257 -13.01 -4.30 -2.63
N VAL A 258 -12.75 -5.57 -2.91
CA VAL A 258 -13.76 -6.62 -3.10
C VAL A 258 -13.47 -7.77 -2.13
N SER A 259 -14.50 -8.27 -1.45
CA SER A 259 -14.37 -9.29 -0.41
C SER A 259 -13.96 -10.66 -0.95
N ASP A 260 -14.40 -10.97 -2.17
CA ASP A 260 -14.28 -12.29 -2.76
C ASP A 260 -13.28 -12.30 -3.92
N ALA A 261 -12.90 -13.52 -4.33
CA ALA A 261 -12.19 -13.72 -5.57
C ALA A 261 -13.15 -13.52 -6.75
N LEU A 262 -12.64 -12.98 -7.85
CA LEU A 262 -13.42 -12.82 -9.07
C LEU A 262 -13.19 -14.02 -10.01
N PRO A 263 -14.24 -14.61 -10.59
CA PRO A 263 -14.11 -15.53 -11.72
C PRO A 263 -13.36 -14.88 -12.88
N GLU A 264 -12.70 -15.67 -13.73
CA GLU A 264 -11.81 -15.17 -14.78
C GLU A 264 -12.48 -14.13 -15.71
N ALA A 265 -13.73 -14.36 -16.13
CA ALA A 265 -14.46 -13.44 -17.00
C ALA A 265 -14.76 -12.09 -16.32
N GLU A 266 -15.03 -12.09 -15.01
CA GLU A 266 -15.25 -10.86 -14.23
C GLU A 266 -13.94 -10.14 -13.95
N LEU A 267 -12.90 -10.89 -13.56
CA LEU A 267 -11.55 -10.36 -13.37
C LEU A 267 -11.06 -9.65 -14.64
N THR A 268 -11.20 -10.28 -15.80
CA THR A 268 -10.80 -9.74 -17.11
C THR A 268 -11.48 -8.39 -17.39
N ARG A 269 -12.74 -8.21 -16.98
CA ARG A 269 -13.47 -6.96 -17.12
C ARG A 269 -13.00 -5.92 -16.09
N ALA A 270 -12.84 -6.34 -14.84
CA ALA A 270 -12.44 -5.48 -13.74
C ALA A 270 -11.01 -4.93 -13.90
N LEU A 271 -10.11 -5.63 -14.60
CA LEU A 271 -8.74 -5.19 -14.82
C LEU A 271 -8.58 -4.02 -15.80
N ARG A 272 -9.63 -3.62 -16.53
CA ARG A 272 -9.58 -2.45 -17.40
C ARG A 272 -9.45 -1.17 -16.57
N GLY A 273 -8.43 -0.37 -16.85
CA GLY A 273 -8.12 0.86 -16.12
C GLY A 273 -7.40 0.63 -14.78
N VAL A 274 -7.18 -0.61 -14.36
CA VAL A 274 -6.49 -0.94 -13.10
C VAL A 274 -4.98 -0.80 -13.27
N SER A 275 -4.34 -0.07 -12.34
CA SER A 275 -2.89 0.11 -12.30
C SER A 275 -2.20 -0.85 -11.34
N LEU A 276 -2.84 -1.18 -10.22
CA LEU A 276 -2.33 -2.10 -9.21
C LEU A 276 -3.39 -3.14 -8.88
N LEU A 277 -3.02 -4.41 -8.89
CA LEU A 277 -3.90 -5.51 -8.49
C LEU A 277 -3.36 -6.15 -7.21
N GLY A 278 -4.20 -6.30 -6.19
CA GLY A 278 -3.94 -7.10 -5.01
C GLY A 278 -4.82 -8.34 -4.99
N ILE A 279 -4.23 -9.51 -4.82
CA ILE A 279 -4.95 -10.80 -4.72
C ILE A 279 -4.42 -11.64 -3.56
N ARG A 280 -5.13 -12.72 -3.24
CA ARG A 280 -4.62 -13.78 -2.35
C ARG A 280 -4.55 -15.09 -3.14
N SER A 281 -4.93 -16.21 -2.54
CA SER A 281 -4.69 -17.56 -3.10
C SER A 281 -5.75 -18.03 -4.10
N LYS A 282 -6.96 -17.44 -4.12
CA LYS A 282 -8.07 -17.94 -4.94
C LYS A 282 -8.15 -17.31 -6.32
N THR A 283 -7.85 -16.01 -6.45
CA THR A 283 -7.94 -15.32 -7.74
C THR A 283 -6.85 -15.83 -8.68
N ARG A 284 -7.24 -16.38 -9.84
CA ARG A 284 -6.30 -16.82 -10.87
C ARG A 284 -6.08 -15.74 -11.91
N VAL A 285 -4.86 -15.22 -11.99
CA VAL A 285 -4.45 -14.20 -12.97
C VAL A 285 -3.79 -14.90 -14.15
N THR A 286 -4.60 -15.26 -15.14
CA THR A 286 -4.17 -15.99 -16.34
C THR A 286 -3.58 -15.03 -17.40
N ALA A 287 -2.90 -15.59 -18.41
CA ALA A 287 -2.45 -14.84 -19.58
C ALA A 287 -3.58 -14.07 -20.30
N SER A 288 -4.81 -14.61 -20.27
CA SER A 288 -6.03 -14.00 -20.83
C SER A 288 -6.47 -12.79 -20.01
N ALA A 289 -6.55 -12.91 -18.68
CA ALA A 289 -6.89 -11.80 -17.79
C ALA A 289 -5.87 -10.64 -17.93
N LEU A 290 -4.58 -10.98 -17.98
CA LEU A 290 -3.49 -10.02 -18.21
C LEU A 290 -3.56 -9.35 -19.60
N ALA A 291 -4.19 -9.98 -20.60
CA ALA A 291 -4.34 -9.41 -21.94
C ALA A 291 -5.33 -8.23 -21.98
N ALA A 292 -6.35 -8.26 -21.11
CA ALA A 292 -7.35 -7.21 -21.01
C ALA A 292 -6.90 -6.02 -20.15
N ALA A 293 -5.79 -6.18 -19.42
CA ALA A 293 -5.27 -5.17 -18.51
C ALA A 293 -4.43 -4.13 -19.29
N ASP A 294 -5.03 -2.97 -19.57
CA ASP A 294 -4.45 -1.89 -20.37
C ASP A 294 -3.52 -0.95 -19.59
N ARG A 295 -3.68 -0.87 -18.26
CA ARG A 295 -2.91 0.03 -17.38
C ARG A 295 -2.12 -0.67 -16.27
N LEU A 296 -2.17 -1.99 -16.19
CA LEU A 296 -1.61 -2.73 -15.06
C LEU A 296 -0.09 -2.60 -15.02
N LEU A 297 0.42 -2.11 -13.88
CA LEU A 297 1.83 -1.92 -13.60
C LEU A 297 2.37 -3.05 -12.70
N SER A 298 1.61 -3.43 -11.68
CA SER A 298 2.05 -4.41 -10.70
C SER A 298 0.91 -5.24 -10.13
N ILE A 299 1.25 -6.46 -9.73
CA ILE A 299 0.41 -7.39 -8.98
C ILE A 299 1.07 -7.65 -7.63
N GLY A 300 0.30 -7.49 -6.56
CA GLY A 300 0.65 -7.92 -5.22
C GLY A 300 -0.07 -9.20 -4.87
N CYS A 301 0.67 -10.29 -4.69
CA CYS A 301 0.18 -11.49 -4.04
C CYS A 301 0.28 -11.27 -2.52
N PHE A 302 -0.84 -10.95 -1.88
CA PHE A 302 -0.97 -10.79 -0.43
C PHE A 302 -1.01 -12.17 0.26
N CYS A 303 -0.03 -13.00 -0.08
CA CYS A 303 0.26 -14.32 0.44
C CYS A 303 1.73 -14.67 0.12
N ILE A 304 2.16 -15.87 0.53
CA ILE A 304 3.52 -16.34 0.28
C ILE A 304 3.62 -16.91 -1.14
N GLY A 305 2.66 -17.75 -1.53
CA GLY A 305 2.57 -18.37 -2.85
C GLY A 305 2.24 -17.38 -3.96
N THR A 306 2.59 -17.76 -5.19
CA THR A 306 2.35 -16.99 -6.43
C THR A 306 1.86 -17.86 -7.58
N GLU A 307 1.52 -19.13 -7.31
CA GLU A 307 1.10 -20.15 -8.27
C GLU A 307 -0.20 -19.78 -9.02
N GLN A 308 -0.97 -18.86 -8.45
CA GLN A 308 -2.20 -18.32 -9.01
C GLN A 308 -1.96 -17.24 -10.07
N VAL A 309 -0.72 -16.79 -10.30
CA VAL A 309 -0.35 -15.78 -11.31
C VAL A 309 0.52 -16.41 -12.40
N ASP A 310 0.15 -16.17 -13.66
CA ASP A 310 1.03 -16.49 -14.79
C ASP A 310 2.20 -15.49 -14.85
N LEU A 311 3.28 -15.82 -14.14
CA LEU A 311 4.46 -14.96 -14.01
C LEU A 311 5.11 -14.66 -15.35
N ALA A 312 5.17 -15.63 -16.27
CA ALA A 312 5.76 -15.45 -17.59
C ALA A 312 4.94 -14.47 -18.45
N ALA A 313 3.61 -14.60 -18.45
CA ALA A 313 2.73 -13.67 -19.14
C ALA A 313 2.77 -12.26 -18.52
N ALA A 314 2.96 -12.16 -17.19
CA ALA A 314 3.15 -10.88 -16.51
C ALA A 314 4.47 -10.20 -16.94
N SER A 315 5.58 -10.96 -16.95
CA SER A 315 6.90 -10.45 -17.37
C SER A 315 6.90 -9.98 -18.82
N ALA A 316 6.25 -10.73 -19.72
CA ALA A 316 6.14 -10.38 -21.14
C ALA A 316 5.40 -9.04 -21.38
N ARG A 317 4.57 -8.60 -20.43
CA ARG A 317 3.85 -7.31 -20.47
C ARG A 317 4.51 -6.23 -19.59
N GLY A 318 5.61 -6.56 -18.92
CA GLY A 318 6.28 -5.68 -17.97
C GLY A 318 5.45 -5.36 -16.73
N VAL A 319 4.65 -6.32 -16.29
CA VAL A 319 3.90 -6.26 -15.03
C VAL A 319 4.74 -6.94 -13.96
N SER A 320 5.13 -6.20 -12.92
CA SER A 320 5.87 -6.76 -11.78
C SER A 320 4.94 -7.51 -10.84
N VAL A 321 5.42 -8.61 -10.26
CA VAL A 321 4.70 -9.40 -9.27
C VAL A 321 5.51 -9.41 -7.98
N PHE A 322 4.87 -9.11 -6.85
CA PHE A 322 5.45 -9.12 -5.52
C PHE A 322 4.66 -10.04 -4.58
N ASN A 323 5.33 -10.69 -3.64
CA ASN A 323 4.71 -11.47 -2.58
C ASN A 323 5.22 -11.05 -1.19
N ALA A 324 4.81 -11.75 -0.13
CA ALA A 324 5.25 -11.50 1.24
C ALA A 324 5.99 -12.72 1.85
N PRO A 325 7.24 -12.99 1.43
CA PRO A 325 7.89 -14.27 1.70
C PRO A 325 8.25 -14.51 3.18
N TYR A 326 8.26 -13.46 4.01
CA TYR A 326 8.74 -13.54 5.41
C TYR A 326 7.69 -13.13 6.46
N SER A 327 6.53 -12.64 6.04
CA SER A 327 5.54 -12.04 6.96
C SER A 327 4.83 -13.05 7.86
N ASN A 328 4.94 -14.35 7.57
CA ASN A 328 4.37 -15.43 8.38
C ASN A 328 5.39 -16.18 9.25
N THR A 329 6.67 -15.78 9.23
CA THR A 329 7.76 -16.52 9.88
C THR A 329 7.46 -16.79 11.35
N ARG A 330 7.01 -15.77 12.08
CA ARG A 330 6.70 -15.87 13.51
C ARG A 330 5.56 -16.86 13.78
N SER A 331 4.47 -16.77 13.02
CA SER A 331 3.30 -17.62 13.18
C SER A 331 3.64 -19.10 13.00
N VAL A 332 4.45 -19.44 11.99
CA VAL A 332 4.87 -20.83 11.74
C VAL A 332 5.76 -21.34 12.88
N VAL A 333 6.67 -20.50 13.39
CA VAL A 333 7.55 -20.85 14.51
C VAL A 333 6.76 -21.11 15.79
N GLU A 334 5.76 -20.28 16.10
CA GLU A 334 4.91 -20.45 17.28
C GLU A 334 4.09 -21.75 17.19
N LEU A 335 3.53 -22.04 16.01
CA LEU A 335 2.84 -23.30 15.76
C LEU A 335 3.77 -24.50 15.94
N ALA A 336 4.97 -24.48 15.35
CA ALA A 336 5.95 -25.56 15.47
C ALA A 336 6.31 -25.87 16.94
N ILE A 337 6.57 -24.83 17.75
CA ILE A 337 6.87 -25.01 19.18
C ILE A 337 5.67 -25.61 19.90
N GLY A 338 4.46 -25.08 19.67
CA GLY A 338 3.23 -25.60 20.26
C GLY A 338 3.01 -27.07 19.93
N GLU A 339 3.15 -27.45 18.66
CA GLU A 339 3.00 -28.82 18.19
C GLU A 339 4.05 -29.77 18.77
N ILE A 340 5.32 -29.35 18.89
CA ILE A 340 6.35 -30.16 19.55
C ILE A 340 5.97 -30.44 21.02
N VAL A 341 5.50 -29.43 21.76
CA VAL A 341 5.01 -29.63 23.14
C VAL A 341 3.86 -30.62 23.15
N MET A 342 2.84 -30.41 22.30
CA MET A 342 1.65 -31.26 22.26
C MET A 342 1.97 -32.72 21.92
N LEU A 343 2.90 -32.94 20.97
CA LEU A 343 3.34 -34.27 20.56
C LEU A 343 4.16 -34.97 21.66
N PHE A 344 5.10 -34.26 22.30
CA PHE A 344 5.88 -34.82 23.41
C PHE A 344 5.04 -35.13 24.64
N ARG A 345 3.94 -34.41 24.84
CA ARG A 345 3.00 -34.64 25.95
C ARG A 345 1.85 -35.58 25.59
N ARG A 346 1.80 -36.05 24.34
CA ARG A 346 0.68 -36.84 23.78
C ARG A 346 -0.69 -36.20 24.09
N ALA A 347 -0.72 -34.86 24.06
CA ALA A 347 -1.84 -34.08 24.56
C ALA A 347 -3.07 -34.24 23.68
N VAL A 348 -2.90 -34.26 22.35
CA VAL A 348 -4.01 -34.43 21.38
C VAL A 348 -4.65 -35.81 21.50
N GLU A 349 -3.86 -36.84 21.74
CA GLU A 349 -4.40 -38.17 22.01
C GLU A 349 -5.19 -38.20 23.34
N SER A 350 -4.63 -37.59 24.40
CA SER A 350 -5.31 -37.49 25.68
C SER A 350 -6.63 -36.72 25.57
N ASP A 351 -6.62 -35.60 24.86
CA ASP A 351 -7.77 -34.74 24.60
C ASP A 351 -8.91 -35.52 23.93
N ARG A 352 -8.62 -36.25 22.85
CA ARG A 352 -9.60 -37.12 22.17
C ARG A 352 -10.21 -38.17 23.09
N VAL A 353 -9.40 -38.78 23.97
CA VAL A 353 -9.89 -39.77 24.96
C VAL A 353 -10.86 -39.11 25.95
N LEU A 354 -10.54 -37.93 26.47
CA LEU A 354 -11.41 -37.21 27.41
C LEU A 354 -12.71 -36.76 26.74
N HIS A 355 -12.65 -36.24 25.52
CA HIS A 355 -13.84 -35.87 24.75
C HIS A 355 -14.77 -37.07 24.47
N ALA A 356 -14.23 -38.29 24.38
CA ALA A 356 -15.00 -39.52 24.25
C ALA A 356 -15.51 -40.08 25.61
N GLY A 357 -15.32 -39.35 26.72
CA GLY A 357 -15.72 -39.78 28.07
C GLY A 357 -14.75 -40.75 28.75
N GLY A 358 -13.59 -41.01 28.15
CA GLY A 358 -12.55 -41.84 28.73
C GLY A 358 -11.65 -41.10 29.72
N TRP A 359 -10.91 -41.84 30.55
CA TRP A 359 -9.91 -41.29 31.45
C TRP A 359 -8.59 -42.05 31.31
N ARG A 360 -7.51 -41.35 30.98
CA ARG A 360 -6.18 -41.96 30.81
C ARG A 360 -5.08 -41.10 31.42
N LYS A 361 -4.83 -41.30 32.72
CA LYS A 361 -3.74 -40.66 33.46
C LYS A 361 -2.49 -41.55 33.42
N SER A 362 -1.58 -41.28 32.49
CA SER A 362 -0.31 -42.00 32.36
C SER A 362 0.85 -41.08 31.99
N ALA A 363 2.04 -41.36 32.51
CA ALA A 363 3.29 -40.73 32.11
C ALA A 363 3.98 -41.48 30.95
N ALA A 364 3.49 -42.67 30.57
CA ALA A 364 4.11 -43.51 29.56
C ALA A 364 4.14 -42.80 28.19
N GLY A 365 5.32 -42.69 27.60
CA GLY A 365 5.53 -42.00 26.31
C GLY A 365 5.49 -40.46 26.38
N CYS A 366 5.24 -39.86 27.55
CA CYS A 366 5.24 -38.42 27.75
C CYS A 366 6.64 -37.92 28.13
N ARG A 367 7.09 -36.81 27.54
CA ARG A 367 8.43 -36.24 27.76
C ARG A 367 8.42 -34.72 27.87
N GLU A 368 9.39 -34.18 28.59
CA GLU A 368 9.71 -32.74 28.55
C GLU A 368 10.56 -32.42 27.31
N MET A 369 10.35 -31.23 26.72
CA MET A 369 11.23 -30.68 25.66
C MET A 369 12.63 -30.38 26.18
N ARG A 370 12.76 -29.93 27.43
CA ARG A 370 14.05 -29.57 28.02
C ARG A 370 15.03 -30.75 27.94
N GLY A 371 16.25 -30.45 27.48
CA GLY A 371 17.33 -31.41 27.28
C GLY A 371 17.15 -32.32 26.06
N LYS A 372 16.09 -32.16 25.26
CA LYS A 372 15.91 -32.89 23.99
C LYS A 372 16.55 -32.15 22.83
N THR A 373 16.82 -32.88 21.75
CA THR A 373 17.42 -32.33 20.54
C THR A 373 16.36 -32.04 19.48
N LEU A 374 16.30 -30.79 19.01
CA LEU A 374 15.55 -30.40 17.82
C LEU A 374 16.48 -30.42 16.61
N GLY A 375 16.12 -31.20 15.61
CA GLY A 375 16.72 -31.20 14.27
C GLY A 375 15.92 -30.33 13.32
N ILE A 376 16.54 -29.29 12.77
CA ILE A 376 15.91 -28.39 11.80
C ILE A 376 16.46 -28.69 10.39
N VAL A 377 15.59 -29.08 9.46
CA VAL A 377 15.97 -29.28 8.05
C VAL A 377 15.54 -28.04 7.27
N GLY A 378 16.52 -27.25 6.81
CA GLY A 378 16.33 -25.90 6.28
C GLY A 378 16.48 -24.84 7.36
N TYR A 379 17.57 -24.09 7.32
CA TYR A 379 17.96 -23.09 8.32
C TYR A 379 17.86 -21.65 7.78
N GLY A 380 16.78 -21.39 7.04
CA GLY A 380 16.41 -20.04 6.57
C GLY A 380 15.69 -19.21 7.65
N HIS A 381 14.80 -18.32 7.24
CA HIS A 381 14.07 -17.41 8.15
C HIS A 381 13.30 -18.14 9.25
N ILE A 382 12.49 -19.14 8.89
CA ILE A 382 11.70 -19.92 9.87
C ILE A 382 12.62 -20.79 10.73
N GLY A 383 13.55 -21.53 10.12
CA GLY A 383 14.43 -22.45 10.87
C GLY A 383 15.32 -21.74 11.89
N SER A 384 15.90 -20.59 11.51
CA SER A 384 16.73 -19.80 12.41
C SER A 384 15.91 -19.20 13.56
N GLN A 385 14.72 -18.65 13.32
CA GLN A 385 13.86 -18.14 14.38
C GLN A 385 13.32 -19.28 15.29
N LEU A 386 13.02 -20.45 14.72
CA LEU A 386 12.65 -21.64 15.48
C LEU A 386 13.78 -22.06 16.43
N SER A 387 15.04 -22.02 15.99
CA SER A 387 16.16 -22.38 16.86
C SER A 387 16.24 -21.50 18.11
N VAL A 388 15.97 -20.20 17.98
CA VAL A 388 16.02 -19.26 19.11
C VAL A 388 14.96 -19.62 20.16
N LEU A 389 13.73 -19.90 19.73
CA LEU A 389 12.67 -20.29 20.67
C LEU A 389 12.87 -21.68 21.25
N ALA A 390 13.35 -22.64 20.46
CA ALA A 390 13.65 -23.98 20.94
C ALA A 390 14.74 -23.97 22.02
N GLU A 391 15.80 -23.18 21.85
CA GLU A 391 16.84 -22.98 22.87
C GLU A 391 16.29 -22.31 24.13
N ALA A 392 15.41 -21.30 23.98
CA ALA A 392 14.74 -20.67 25.11
C ALA A 392 13.86 -21.66 25.90
N MET A 393 13.33 -22.70 25.25
CA MET A 393 12.60 -23.81 25.86
C MET A 393 13.53 -24.92 26.41
N GLY A 394 14.85 -24.72 26.36
CA GLY A 394 15.87 -25.63 26.88
C GLY A 394 16.19 -26.83 25.99
N MET A 395 15.86 -26.78 24.69
CA MET A 395 16.28 -27.79 23.72
C MET A 395 17.72 -27.55 23.26
N GLN A 396 18.40 -28.61 22.83
CA GLN A 396 19.60 -28.52 22.02
C GLN A 396 19.19 -28.43 20.55
N VAL A 397 19.76 -27.51 19.78
CA VAL A 397 19.40 -27.34 18.36
C VAL A 397 20.54 -27.78 17.45
N ILE A 398 20.21 -28.66 16.51
CA ILE A 398 21.05 -28.99 15.37
C ILE A 398 20.28 -28.71 14.08
N TYR A 399 20.99 -28.31 13.02
CA TYR A 399 20.34 -28.04 11.74
C TYR A 399 21.11 -28.61 10.55
N HIS A 400 20.41 -28.85 9.46
CA HIS A 400 21.00 -29.21 8.18
C HIS A 400 20.47 -28.28 7.09
N ASP A 401 21.39 -27.66 6.36
CA ASP A 401 21.10 -26.82 5.21
C ASP A 401 22.16 -27.07 4.13
N ILE A 402 21.75 -26.97 2.86
CA ILE A 402 22.64 -27.08 1.71
C ILE A 402 23.55 -25.86 1.60
N ALA A 403 23.07 -24.70 2.08
CA ALA A 403 23.85 -23.48 2.15
C ALA A 403 24.69 -23.45 3.44
N GLU A 404 25.77 -22.69 3.38
CA GLU A 404 26.49 -22.30 4.60
C GLU A 404 25.77 -21.09 5.21
N VAL A 405 25.22 -21.30 6.41
CA VAL A 405 24.43 -20.29 7.13
C VAL A 405 25.05 -20.11 8.50
N LEU A 406 25.18 -18.86 8.95
CA LEU A 406 25.69 -18.57 10.27
C LEU A 406 24.65 -19.03 11.33
N PRO A 407 25.02 -19.89 12.30
CA PRO A 407 24.11 -20.29 13.37
C PRO A 407 23.76 -19.12 14.28
N LEU A 408 22.53 -19.11 14.79
CA LEU A 408 22.11 -18.24 15.89
C LEU A 408 22.20 -18.99 17.21
N GLY A 409 22.64 -18.30 18.26
CA GLY A 409 22.72 -18.87 19.61
C GLY A 409 23.70 -20.05 19.67
N ASN A 410 23.24 -21.16 20.25
CA ASN A 410 24.03 -22.39 20.41
C ASN A 410 23.75 -23.44 19.31
N ALA A 411 23.01 -23.09 18.26
CA ALA A 411 22.63 -24.00 17.21
C ALA A 411 23.87 -24.53 16.46
N ARG A 412 23.89 -25.83 16.15
CA ARG A 412 25.04 -26.47 15.49
C ARG A 412 24.67 -27.08 14.15
N LYS A 413 25.48 -26.83 13.13
CA LYS A 413 25.32 -27.51 11.84
C LYS A 413 25.62 -29.00 12.00
N ALA A 414 24.69 -29.85 11.59
CA ALA A 414 24.86 -31.29 11.52
C ALA A 414 25.75 -31.66 10.33
N LYS A 415 26.54 -32.74 10.47
CA LYS A 415 27.49 -33.17 9.43
C LYS A 415 26.79 -33.59 8.13
N SER A 416 25.57 -34.10 8.24
CA SER A 416 24.71 -34.52 7.13
C SER A 416 23.27 -34.58 7.60
N LEU A 417 22.32 -34.69 6.67
CA LEU A 417 20.92 -34.97 6.99
C LEU A 417 20.78 -36.25 7.84
N ALA A 418 21.51 -37.32 7.50
CA ALA A 418 21.46 -38.56 8.26
C ALA A 418 21.96 -38.40 9.71
N ASP A 419 23.01 -37.60 9.91
CA ASP A 419 23.54 -37.26 11.25
C ASP A 419 22.50 -36.49 12.08
N LEU A 420 21.77 -35.58 11.44
CA LEU A 420 20.68 -34.84 12.09
C LEU A 420 19.54 -35.78 12.51
N LEU A 421 19.03 -36.59 11.59
CA LEU A 421 17.91 -37.50 11.84
C LEU A 421 18.22 -38.47 12.99
N ALA A 422 19.43 -39.02 13.04
CA ALA A 422 19.85 -39.98 14.06
C ALA A 422 20.01 -39.38 15.48
N LYS A 423 20.16 -38.06 15.60
CA LYS A 423 20.38 -37.36 16.87
C LYS A 423 19.15 -36.62 17.39
N SER A 424 18.14 -36.43 16.55
CA SER A 424 16.99 -35.57 16.86
C SER A 424 15.88 -36.33 17.58
N ASP A 425 15.33 -35.71 18.62
CA ASP A 425 14.12 -36.18 19.30
C ASP A 425 12.85 -35.57 18.66
N ALA A 426 12.99 -34.39 18.03
CA ALA A 426 12.00 -33.79 17.14
C ALA A 426 12.72 -33.32 15.86
N VAL A 427 12.13 -33.57 14.69
CA VAL A 427 12.61 -33.06 13.41
C VAL A 427 11.56 -32.12 12.82
N SER A 428 11.96 -30.91 12.42
CA SER A 428 11.08 -29.92 11.81
C SER A 428 11.57 -29.52 10.42
N MET A 429 10.65 -29.57 9.45
CA MET A 429 10.93 -29.29 8.03
C MET A 429 10.63 -27.83 7.67
N HIS A 430 11.63 -27.12 7.13
CA HIS A 430 11.56 -25.71 6.73
C HIS A 430 12.34 -25.45 5.42
N VAL A 431 12.18 -26.34 4.43
CA VAL A 431 12.79 -26.19 3.10
C VAL A 431 11.80 -25.62 2.09
N ASP A 432 12.32 -25.16 0.95
CA ASP A 432 11.52 -24.65 -0.16
C ASP A 432 10.83 -25.76 -0.96
N GLY A 433 9.91 -25.36 -1.86
CA GLY A 433 9.08 -26.28 -2.66
C GLY A 433 9.68 -26.70 -3.99
N ARG A 434 11.01 -26.67 -4.11
CA ARG A 434 11.70 -27.09 -5.35
C ARG A 434 11.46 -28.57 -5.60
N ARG A 435 11.36 -28.95 -6.87
CA ARG A 435 11.03 -30.33 -7.27
C ARG A 435 12.01 -31.36 -6.70
N GLU A 436 13.27 -30.98 -6.55
CA GLU A 436 14.36 -31.79 -5.99
C GLU A 436 14.12 -32.18 -4.52
N ASN A 437 13.28 -31.45 -3.78
CA ASN A 437 12.93 -31.76 -2.39
C ASN A 437 11.76 -32.75 -2.27
N THR A 438 11.22 -33.26 -3.38
CA THR A 438 10.13 -34.24 -3.36
C THR A 438 10.55 -35.51 -2.63
N HIS A 439 9.80 -35.87 -1.60
CA HIS A 439 10.07 -37.00 -0.70
C HIS A 439 11.49 -36.96 -0.12
N LEU A 440 11.99 -35.76 0.19
CA LEU A 440 13.25 -35.57 0.94
C LEU A 440 13.28 -36.41 2.21
N ILE A 441 12.12 -36.56 2.88
CA ILE A 441 11.91 -37.50 3.98
C ILE A 441 11.00 -38.63 3.50
N GLY A 442 11.61 -39.70 2.98
CA GLY A 442 10.94 -40.93 2.62
C GLY A 442 11.11 -42.04 3.66
N GLU A 443 10.73 -43.28 3.31
CA GLU A 443 10.84 -44.43 4.22
C GLU A 443 12.28 -44.67 4.73
N ARG A 444 13.30 -44.44 3.89
CA ARG A 444 14.70 -44.62 4.26
C ARG A 444 15.13 -43.60 5.32
N GLU A 445 14.70 -42.35 5.19
CA GLU A 445 15.02 -41.27 6.12
C GLU A 445 14.26 -41.43 7.43
N LEU A 446 12.98 -41.80 7.37
CA LEU A 446 12.17 -42.10 8.56
C LEU A 446 12.82 -43.18 9.42
N LYS A 447 13.36 -44.25 8.82
CA LYS A 447 14.09 -45.32 9.55
C LYS A 447 15.39 -44.86 10.22
N LYS A 448 15.96 -43.74 9.79
CA LYS A 448 17.17 -43.15 10.41
C LYS A 448 16.83 -42.22 11.56
N MET A 449 15.57 -41.84 11.72
CA MET A 449 15.14 -41.06 12.88
C MET A 449 15.21 -41.91 14.14
N ARG A 450 15.38 -41.25 15.28
CA ARG A 450 15.37 -41.95 16.57
C ARG A 450 14.02 -42.59 16.83
N GLU A 451 14.03 -43.77 17.44
CA GLU A 451 12.80 -44.40 17.89
C GLU A 451 12.06 -43.51 18.89
N GLY A 452 10.76 -43.34 18.69
CA GLY A 452 9.90 -42.46 19.46
C GLY A 452 10.13 -40.97 19.20
N SER A 453 10.93 -40.56 18.22
CA SER A 453 11.04 -39.15 17.80
C SER A 453 9.74 -38.67 17.13
N VAL A 454 9.58 -37.35 16.98
CA VAL A 454 8.43 -36.74 16.30
C VAL A 454 8.86 -35.99 15.04
N LEU A 455 7.98 -35.94 14.04
CA LEU A 455 8.21 -35.21 12.78
C LEU A 455 7.19 -34.09 12.59
N ILE A 456 7.66 -32.91 12.24
CA ILE A 456 6.84 -31.72 11.99
C ILE A 456 7.08 -31.26 10.55
N ASN A 457 6.01 -31.17 9.75
CA ASN A 457 6.06 -30.58 8.41
C ASN A 457 5.08 -29.41 8.27
N LEU A 458 5.63 -28.21 8.39
CA LEU A 458 4.94 -26.92 8.19
C LEU A 458 5.51 -26.16 6.97
N SER A 459 6.11 -26.89 6.02
CA SER A 459 6.84 -26.29 4.90
C SER A 459 6.11 -26.48 3.57
N ARG A 460 6.22 -27.65 2.94
CA ARG A 460 5.51 -28.01 1.69
C ARG A 460 5.02 -29.46 1.72
N GLY A 461 3.87 -29.69 1.08
CA GLY A 461 3.17 -30.98 1.16
C GLY A 461 3.92 -32.17 0.57
N HIS A 462 4.71 -31.96 -0.49
CA HIS A 462 5.43 -33.03 -1.19
C HIS A 462 6.80 -33.39 -0.58
N ILE A 463 7.23 -32.73 0.50
CA ILE A 463 8.55 -32.94 1.10
C ILE A 463 8.64 -34.28 1.85
N VAL A 464 7.52 -34.73 2.42
CA VAL A 464 7.45 -35.95 3.23
C VAL A 464 6.55 -36.96 2.53
N ASP A 465 7.00 -38.20 2.42
CA ASP A 465 6.15 -39.32 1.99
C ASP A 465 5.15 -39.64 3.12
N LEU A 466 3.89 -39.21 2.94
CA LEU A 466 2.85 -39.34 3.98
C LEU A 466 2.41 -40.79 4.21
N ASP A 467 2.52 -41.66 3.21
CA ASP A 467 2.21 -43.08 3.36
C ASP A 467 3.28 -43.78 4.20
N ALA A 468 4.56 -43.49 3.93
CA ALA A 468 5.66 -43.98 4.74
C ALA A 468 5.58 -43.45 6.18
N LEU A 469 5.27 -42.16 6.35
CA LEU A 469 5.08 -41.55 7.67
C LEU A 469 3.95 -42.24 8.44
N ALA A 470 2.80 -42.47 7.80
CA ALA A 470 1.67 -43.13 8.44
C ALA A 470 2.02 -44.57 8.90
N ARG A 471 2.78 -45.33 8.10
CA ARG A 471 3.29 -46.65 8.51
C ARG A 471 4.24 -46.54 9.70
N SER A 472 5.18 -45.61 9.66
CA SER A 472 6.16 -45.40 10.73
C SER A 472 5.52 -44.98 12.06
N VAL A 473 4.51 -44.11 12.03
CA VAL A 473 3.78 -43.71 13.26
C VAL A 473 2.95 -44.87 13.80
N ARG A 474 2.24 -45.63 12.94
CA ARG A 474 1.46 -46.80 13.38
C ARG A 474 2.35 -47.89 13.98
N SER A 475 3.57 -48.06 13.49
CA SER A 475 4.55 -49.01 14.04
C SER A 475 5.12 -48.60 15.40
N GLY A 476 4.96 -47.33 15.80
CA GLY A 476 5.56 -46.77 17.01
C GLY A 476 7.00 -46.28 16.84
N HIS A 477 7.66 -46.55 15.70
CA HIS A 477 9.01 -46.04 15.43
C HIS A 477 9.06 -44.51 15.47
N ILE A 478 8.06 -43.84 14.88
CA ILE A 478 7.85 -42.40 15.05
C ILE A 478 6.75 -42.22 16.10
N GLY A 479 7.06 -41.51 17.19
CA GLY A 479 6.18 -41.34 18.34
C GLY A 479 4.96 -40.46 18.06
N GLY A 480 5.00 -39.64 17.00
CA GLY A 480 3.91 -38.77 16.55
C GLY A 480 4.34 -37.82 15.44
N ALA A 481 3.39 -37.13 14.82
CA ALA A 481 3.69 -36.17 13.77
C ALA A 481 2.72 -34.98 13.74
N ALA A 482 3.18 -33.84 13.26
CA ALA A 482 2.34 -32.69 12.91
C ALA A 482 2.52 -32.34 11.43
N VAL A 483 1.41 -32.19 10.71
CA VAL A 483 1.41 -31.90 9.27
C VAL A 483 0.35 -30.84 8.98
N ASP A 484 0.80 -29.70 8.45
CA ASP A 484 -0.06 -28.56 8.07
C ASP A 484 -0.27 -28.48 6.55
N VAL A 485 0.61 -29.12 5.78
CA VAL A 485 0.66 -29.03 4.31
C VAL A 485 0.63 -30.41 3.68
N PHE A 486 -0.10 -30.56 2.58
CA PHE A 486 -0.38 -31.88 1.98
C PHE A 486 -0.08 -31.89 0.47
N PRO A 487 0.30 -33.05 -0.12
CA PRO A 487 0.50 -33.16 -1.57
C PRO A 487 -0.76 -32.77 -2.37
N VAL A 488 -1.94 -33.05 -1.81
CA VAL A 488 -3.24 -32.69 -2.36
C VAL A 488 -4.03 -31.99 -1.27
N GLU A 489 -4.39 -30.73 -1.51
CA GLU A 489 -5.16 -29.89 -0.60
C GLU A 489 -6.55 -29.57 -1.18
N PRO A 490 -7.59 -29.49 -0.33
CA PRO A 490 -8.91 -28.98 -0.73
C PRO A 490 -8.83 -27.60 -1.40
N ASN A 491 -9.61 -27.36 -2.47
CA ASN A 491 -9.70 -26.02 -3.07
C ASN A 491 -10.54 -25.06 -2.21
N SER A 492 -11.42 -25.61 -1.37
CA SER A 492 -12.30 -24.87 -0.48
C SER A 492 -12.60 -25.65 0.80
N ASN A 493 -13.07 -24.93 1.82
CA ASN A 493 -13.51 -25.53 3.10
C ASN A 493 -14.72 -26.46 2.96
N LYS A 494 -15.33 -26.55 1.78
CA LYS A 494 -16.47 -27.43 1.50
C LYS A 494 -16.03 -28.77 0.90
N ASP A 495 -14.81 -28.86 0.37
CA ASP A 495 -14.33 -30.07 -0.28
C ASP A 495 -13.86 -31.08 0.77
N ALA A 496 -13.97 -32.36 0.44
CA ALA A 496 -13.52 -33.43 1.33
C ALA A 496 -11.99 -33.42 1.46
N PHE A 497 -11.52 -33.66 2.68
CA PHE A 497 -10.09 -33.83 2.97
C PHE A 497 -9.79 -35.30 3.27
N ASP A 498 -8.76 -35.85 2.63
CA ASP A 498 -8.30 -37.21 2.86
C ASP A 498 -6.77 -37.31 2.92
N THR A 499 -6.27 -38.16 3.82
CA THR A 499 -4.83 -38.43 3.99
C THR A 499 -4.64 -39.72 4.79
N PRO A 500 -3.58 -40.52 4.51
CA PRO A 500 -3.28 -41.74 5.26
C PRO A 500 -3.03 -41.53 6.76
N LEU A 501 -2.84 -40.27 7.19
CA LEU A 501 -2.60 -39.88 8.57
C LEU A 501 -3.88 -39.72 9.42
N ARG A 502 -5.07 -39.69 8.80
CA ARG A 502 -6.35 -39.54 9.51
C ARG A 502 -6.56 -40.69 10.50
N GLY A 503 -7.09 -40.34 11.68
CA GLY A 503 -7.43 -41.29 12.74
C GLY A 503 -6.25 -41.81 13.57
N ILE A 504 -5.00 -41.42 13.25
CA ILE A 504 -3.84 -41.82 14.05
C ILE A 504 -3.82 -41.01 15.37
N PRO A 505 -3.73 -41.65 16.57
CA PRO A 505 -3.95 -40.96 17.84
C PRO A 505 -3.01 -39.80 18.15
N ASN A 506 -1.70 -39.95 17.96
CA ASN A 506 -0.70 -38.89 18.23
C ASN A 506 -0.24 -38.17 16.95
N VAL A 507 -1.21 -37.80 16.10
CA VAL A 507 -0.98 -37.01 14.89
C VAL A 507 -1.86 -35.76 14.90
N ILE A 508 -1.21 -34.62 14.64
CA ILE A 508 -1.83 -33.30 14.51
C ILE A 508 -1.94 -32.97 13.03
N LEU A 509 -3.15 -32.63 12.58
CA LEU A 509 -3.42 -32.21 11.21
C LEU A 509 -4.02 -30.81 11.27
N THR A 510 -3.38 -29.88 10.59
CA THR A 510 -3.76 -28.46 10.50
C THR A 510 -3.98 -28.11 9.04
N ALA A 511 -4.94 -27.21 8.76
CA ALA A 511 -5.46 -26.99 7.41
C ALA A 511 -4.69 -25.88 6.67
N HIS A 512 -3.37 -26.04 6.52
CA HIS A 512 -2.46 -25.05 5.92
C HIS A 512 -2.58 -23.67 6.59
N ILE A 513 -2.61 -23.67 7.93
CA ILE A 513 -2.81 -22.48 8.76
C ILE A 513 -1.53 -21.98 9.42
N GLY A 514 -0.36 -22.56 9.14
CA GLY A 514 0.90 -22.15 9.76
C GLY A 514 1.21 -20.65 9.62
N GLY A 515 0.79 -20.03 8.52
CA GLY A 515 0.90 -18.57 8.33
C GLY A 515 -0.39 -17.78 8.48
N SER A 516 -1.48 -18.41 8.91
CA SER A 516 -2.84 -17.84 8.89
C SER A 516 -3.20 -17.20 10.22
N THR A 517 -2.50 -16.13 10.61
CA THR A 517 -2.81 -15.31 11.80
C THR A 517 -3.15 -13.87 11.42
N ALA A 518 -3.84 -13.14 12.32
CA ALA A 518 -4.21 -11.74 12.08
C ALA A 518 -2.95 -10.86 11.89
N GLU A 519 -1.93 -11.09 12.71
CA GLU A 519 -0.64 -10.38 12.67
C GLU A 519 0.10 -10.66 11.36
N ALA A 520 0.07 -11.91 10.87
CA ALA A 520 0.66 -12.26 9.59
C ALA A 520 -0.10 -11.57 8.44
N GLN A 521 -1.44 -11.55 8.46
CA GLN A 521 -2.23 -10.85 7.45
C GLN A 521 -1.96 -9.34 7.44
N GLN A 522 -1.83 -8.72 8.62
CA GLN A 522 -1.42 -7.32 8.75
C GLN A 522 -0.02 -7.09 8.16
N GLY A 523 0.96 -7.91 8.56
CA GLY A 523 2.34 -7.82 8.08
C GLY A 523 2.48 -8.06 6.56
N ILE A 524 1.67 -8.97 6.00
CA ILE A 524 1.56 -9.19 4.55
C ILE A 524 0.98 -7.94 3.88
N GLY A 525 -0.13 -7.41 4.43
CA GLY A 525 -0.79 -6.20 3.96
C GLY A 525 0.19 -5.04 3.79
N MET A 526 0.91 -4.71 4.86
CA MET A 526 1.87 -3.62 4.85
C MET A 526 3.06 -3.88 3.92
N PHE A 527 3.62 -5.10 3.94
CA PHE A 527 4.81 -5.42 3.14
C PHE A 527 4.54 -5.32 1.64
N VAL A 528 3.46 -5.94 1.15
CA VAL A 528 3.16 -5.97 -0.28
C VAL A 528 2.71 -4.59 -0.77
N ALA A 529 1.87 -3.88 -0.01
CA ALA A 529 1.48 -2.51 -0.35
C ALA A 529 2.70 -1.62 -0.54
N ARG A 530 3.67 -1.67 0.39
CA ARG A 530 4.92 -0.93 0.28
C ARG A 530 5.72 -1.28 -0.97
N ARG A 531 5.80 -2.56 -1.36
CA ARG A 531 6.48 -2.97 -2.60
C ARG A 531 5.81 -2.40 -3.86
N LEU A 532 4.48 -2.42 -3.91
CA LEU A 532 3.73 -1.80 -5.00
C LEU A 532 4.02 -0.29 -5.08
N ILE A 533 4.02 0.40 -3.94
CA ILE A 533 4.32 1.83 -3.84
C ILE A 533 5.76 2.13 -4.30
N GLU A 534 6.75 1.38 -3.80
CA GLU A 534 8.17 1.54 -4.17
C GLU A 534 8.38 1.31 -5.68
N HIS A 535 7.67 0.34 -6.28
CA HIS A 535 7.74 0.11 -7.71
C HIS A 535 7.17 1.27 -8.53
N VAL A 536 6.00 1.79 -8.14
CA VAL A 536 5.39 2.93 -8.85
C VAL A 536 6.22 4.19 -8.70
N ASN A 537 6.68 4.49 -7.48
CA ASN A 537 7.32 5.76 -7.12
C ASN A 537 8.81 5.82 -7.48
N ALA A 538 9.53 4.70 -7.46
CA ALA A 538 10.98 4.67 -7.65
C ALA A 538 11.45 3.69 -8.73
N GLY A 539 10.53 2.88 -9.28
CA GLY A 539 10.86 1.84 -10.24
C GLY A 539 11.57 0.64 -9.63
N SER A 540 11.55 0.49 -8.30
CA SER A 540 12.17 -0.64 -7.62
C SER A 540 11.48 -1.96 -8.00
N THR A 541 12.25 -3.00 -8.28
CA THR A 541 11.78 -4.37 -8.48
C THR A 541 12.41 -5.33 -7.47
N ALA A 542 13.03 -4.80 -6.41
CA ALA A 542 13.57 -5.63 -5.32
C ALA A 542 12.46 -6.47 -4.68
N GLY A 543 12.68 -7.78 -4.57
CA GLY A 543 11.69 -8.74 -4.12
C GLY A 543 10.58 -9.05 -5.13
N SER A 544 10.72 -8.65 -6.40
CA SER A 544 9.84 -9.12 -7.45
C SER A 544 10.13 -10.58 -7.76
N VAL A 545 9.08 -11.38 -7.98
CA VAL A 545 9.21 -12.82 -8.25
C VAL A 545 9.30 -13.15 -9.75
N ASN A 546 9.15 -12.16 -10.63
CA ASN A 546 9.08 -12.39 -12.07
C ASN A 546 9.89 -11.41 -12.94
N LEU A 547 10.46 -10.34 -12.36
CA LEU A 547 11.31 -9.38 -13.06
C LEU A 547 12.70 -9.32 -12.40
N PRO A 548 13.74 -8.87 -13.15
CA PRO A 548 15.07 -8.69 -12.59
C PRO A 548 15.07 -7.74 -11.39
N GLU A 549 15.64 -8.18 -10.27
CA GLU A 549 15.61 -7.42 -9.02
C GLU A 549 16.55 -6.22 -9.05
N ILE A 550 15.98 -5.02 -9.02
CA ILE A 550 16.75 -3.77 -9.00
C ILE A 550 16.25 -2.83 -7.91
N ALA A 551 17.19 -2.22 -7.21
CA ALA A 551 16.94 -1.11 -6.30
C ALA A 551 18.06 -0.08 -6.48
N LEU A 552 17.74 1.04 -7.14
CA LEU A 552 18.62 2.19 -7.26
C LEU A 552 18.14 3.28 -6.31
N PRO A 553 18.96 3.71 -5.33
CA PRO A 553 18.65 4.86 -4.49
C PRO A 553 18.30 6.09 -5.35
N PRO A 554 17.34 6.94 -4.95
CA PRO A 554 16.99 8.12 -5.72
C PRO A 554 18.14 9.12 -5.75
N THR A 555 18.51 9.58 -6.95
CA THR A 555 19.50 10.66 -7.09
C THR A 555 18.80 12.02 -6.93
N PRO A 556 19.23 12.90 -6.01
CA PRO A 556 18.65 14.22 -5.85
C PRO A 556 18.73 15.03 -7.14
N ARG A 557 17.65 15.75 -7.47
CA ARG A 557 17.56 16.61 -8.67
C ARG A 557 17.80 15.87 -10.01
N ALA A 558 17.50 14.57 -10.07
CA ALA A 558 17.49 13.81 -11.31
C ALA A 558 16.04 13.58 -11.82
N HIS A 559 15.90 13.21 -13.09
CA HIS A 559 14.74 12.45 -13.58
C HIS A 559 15.15 11.00 -13.77
N ARG A 560 14.22 10.06 -13.61
CA ARG A 560 14.49 8.63 -13.67
C ARG A 560 13.78 7.99 -14.85
N PHE A 561 14.54 7.32 -15.70
CA PHE A 561 14.05 6.49 -16.79
C PHE A 561 14.05 5.02 -16.37
N LEU A 562 12.89 4.40 -16.47
CA LEU A 562 12.69 2.97 -16.26
C LEU A 562 12.51 2.32 -17.62
N HIS A 563 13.41 1.43 -18.01
CA HIS A 563 13.38 0.79 -19.32
C HIS A 563 13.45 -0.73 -19.17
N LEU A 564 12.29 -1.38 -19.37
CA LEU A 564 12.18 -2.82 -19.43
C LEU A 564 12.18 -3.27 -20.89
N HIS A 565 13.01 -4.26 -21.20
CA HIS A 565 13.21 -4.76 -22.55
C HIS A 565 13.40 -6.29 -22.55
N ARG A 566 13.25 -6.89 -23.72
CA ARG A 566 13.69 -8.27 -23.97
C ARG A 566 15.19 -8.35 -23.82
N ASN A 567 15.70 -9.41 -23.20
CA ASN A 567 17.14 -9.59 -23.05
C ASN A 567 17.79 -9.92 -24.41
N GLN A 568 18.19 -8.88 -25.15
CA GLN A 568 18.80 -8.98 -26.47
C GLN A 568 20.01 -8.05 -26.60
N PRO A 569 21.04 -8.43 -27.38
CA PRO A 569 22.23 -7.59 -27.58
C PRO A 569 21.88 -6.22 -28.17
N GLY A 570 22.63 -5.19 -27.74
CA GLY A 570 22.57 -3.84 -28.32
C GLY A 570 21.57 -2.88 -27.67
N VAL A 571 20.65 -3.33 -26.80
CA VAL A 571 19.67 -2.43 -26.17
C VAL A 571 20.34 -1.34 -25.33
N LEU A 572 21.29 -1.70 -24.46
CA LEU A 572 22.00 -0.72 -23.63
C LEU A 572 22.82 0.26 -24.46
N ALA A 573 23.41 -0.20 -25.57
CA ALA A 573 24.12 0.66 -26.52
C ALA A 573 23.17 1.65 -27.22
N ALA A 574 21.97 1.20 -27.59
CA ALA A 574 20.95 2.07 -28.18
C ALA A 574 20.49 3.14 -27.17
N ILE A 575 20.19 2.76 -25.93
CA ILE A 575 19.80 3.68 -24.85
C ILE A 575 20.89 4.72 -24.62
N ASN A 576 22.13 4.28 -24.37
CA ASN A 576 23.23 5.20 -24.08
C ASN A 576 23.60 6.06 -25.30
N GLY A 577 23.46 5.51 -26.51
CA GLY A 577 23.64 6.26 -27.75
C GLY A 577 22.62 7.38 -27.95
N ILE A 578 21.34 7.14 -27.63
CA ILE A 578 20.28 8.18 -27.64
C ILE A 578 20.63 9.29 -26.65
N LEU A 579 20.95 8.93 -25.41
CA LEU A 579 21.29 9.89 -24.36
C LEU A 579 22.53 10.72 -24.73
N ALA A 580 23.57 10.08 -25.28
CA ALA A 580 24.78 10.76 -25.73
C ALA A 580 24.52 11.74 -26.89
N ARG A 581 23.77 11.32 -27.93
CA ARG A 581 23.42 12.21 -29.06
C ARG A 581 22.66 13.45 -28.60
N ARG A 582 21.80 13.30 -27.60
CA ARG A 582 21.01 14.40 -27.00
C ARG A 582 21.75 15.16 -25.90
N LYS A 583 23.01 14.83 -25.63
CA LYS A 583 23.87 15.48 -24.61
C LYS A 583 23.27 15.43 -23.20
N ILE A 584 22.66 14.30 -22.86
CA ILE A 584 22.05 14.05 -21.55
C ILE A 584 23.05 13.31 -20.68
N ASN A 585 23.30 13.82 -19.47
CA ASN A 585 24.23 13.21 -18.53
C ASN A 585 23.52 12.15 -17.70
N ILE A 586 24.13 10.96 -17.63
CA ILE A 586 23.72 9.89 -16.71
C ILE A 586 24.36 10.15 -15.35
N LEU A 587 23.52 10.25 -14.32
CA LEU A 587 23.93 10.46 -12.92
C LEU A 587 24.02 9.15 -12.14
N GLY A 588 23.22 8.15 -12.55
CA GLY A 588 23.27 6.79 -12.02
C GLY A 588 22.59 5.84 -12.99
N GLN A 589 23.12 4.64 -13.15
CA GLN A 589 22.51 3.62 -14.00
C GLN A 589 22.75 2.25 -13.40
N SER A 590 21.72 1.43 -13.36
CA SER A 590 21.82 0.03 -12.96
C SER A 590 20.99 -0.81 -13.93
N LEU A 591 21.57 -1.92 -14.38
CA LEU A 591 20.92 -2.92 -15.22
C LEU A 591 20.98 -4.27 -14.51
N ARG A 592 19.86 -4.99 -14.52
CA ARG A 592 19.79 -6.42 -14.18
C ARG A 592 19.03 -7.16 -15.26
N THR A 593 19.40 -8.41 -15.49
CA THR A 593 18.82 -9.28 -16.52
C THR A 593 18.52 -10.65 -15.96
N ASP A 594 17.49 -11.29 -16.48
CA ASP A 594 17.26 -12.73 -16.40
C ASP A 594 17.31 -13.33 -17.82
N ASP A 595 16.90 -14.59 -17.99
CA ASP A 595 16.95 -15.28 -19.28
C ASP A 595 16.09 -14.61 -20.37
N ALA A 596 15.02 -13.89 -20.00
CA ALA A 596 14.04 -13.36 -20.95
C ALA A 596 14.04 -11.83 -21.03
N THR A 597 14.35 -11.13 -19.95
CA THR A 597 14.16 -9.69 -19.80
C THR A 597 15.37 -8.99 -19.19
N GLY A 598 15.53 -7.73 -19.56
CA GLY A 598 16.47 -6.79 -18.94
C GLY A 598 15.72 -5.57 -18.43
N TYR A 599 16.09 -5.11 -17.24
CA TYR A 599 15.52 -3.91 -16.63
C TYR A 599 16.63 -2.95 -16.25
N VAL A 600 16.64 -1.78 -16.89
CA VAL A 600 17.59 -0.71 -16.61
C VAL A 600 16.89 0.50 -16.03
N VAL A 601 17.41 0.98 -14.90
CA VAL A 601 17.00 2.22 -14.24
C VAL A 601 18.12 3.23 -14.45
N THR A 602 17.81 4.37 -15.07
CA THR A 602 18.78 5.43 -15.39
C THR A 602 18.32 6.76 -14.83
N ASP A 603 19.10 7.34 -13.91
CA ASP A 603 18.94 8.71 -13.44
C ASP A 603 19.71 9.67 -14.35
N VAL A 604 19.05 10.73 -14.79
CA VAL A 604 19.60 11.75 -15.70
C VAL A 604 19.38 13.16 -15.17
N ASN A 605 20.15 14.13 -15.68
CA ASN A 605 19.90 15.55 -15.40
C ASN A 605 18.53 16.02 -15.95
N LYS A 606 17.90 17.02 -15.30
CA LYS A 606 16.51 17.45 -15.61
C LYS A 606 16.32 18.15 -16.95
N THR A 607 17.40 18.51 -17.63
CA THR A 607 17.34 19.31 -18.86
C THR A 607 17.49 18.41 -20.07
N TYR A 608 16.37 18.01 -20.67
CA TYR A 608 16.30 17.31 -21.94
C TYR A 608 15.03 17.66 -22.69
N ASP A 609 15.06 17.50 -24.01
CA ASP A 609 13.90 17.64 -24.88
C ASP A 609 13.04 16.36 -24.84
N ASP A 610 11.71 16.51 -24.81
CA ASP A 610 10.76 15.42 -24.65
C ASP A 610 10.83 14.37 -25.75
N ALA A 611 11.36 14.67 -26.94
CA ALA A 611 11.53 13.66 -27.98
C ALA A 611 12.54 12.56 -27.60
N VAL A 612 13.35 12.73 -26.53
CA VAL A 612 14.14 11.62 -25.96
C VAL A 612 13.25 10.49 -25.46
N ILE A 613 12.09 10.81 -24.90
CA ILE A 613 11.15 9.83 -24.34
C ILE A 613 10.62 8.92 -25.46
N GLU A 614 10.25 9.50 -26.60
CA GLU A 614 9.78 8.74 -27.75
C GLU A 614 10.90 7.90 -28.39
N GLU A 615 12.13 8.43 -28.50
CA GLU A 615 13.27 7.63 -28.98
C GLU A 615 13.55 6.44 -28.06
N LEU A 616 13.52 6.63 -26.74
CA LEU A 616 13.76 5.56 -25.76
C LEU A 616 12.64 4.49 -25.79
N ARG A 617 11.39 4.91 -25.99
CA ARG A 617 10.25 3.98 -26.21
C ARG A 617 10.40 3.17 -27.48
N ALA A 618 10.95 3.77 -28.54
CA ALA A 618 11.12 3.15 -29.84
C ALA A 618 12.34 2.20 -29.94
N VAL A 619 13.17 2.09 -28.90
CA VAL A 619 14.31 1.16 -28.90
C VAL A 619 13.81 -0.26 -29.15
N ALA A 620 14.42 -0.94 -30.13
CA ALA A 620 14.04 -2.31 -30.48
C ALA A 620 14.17 -3.24 -29.26
N GLY A 621 13.14 -4.03 -29.00
CA GLY A 621 13.06 -4.93 -27.84
C GLY A 621 12.46 -4.29 -26.58
N THR A 622 12.11 -3.00 -26.59
CA THR A 622 11.39 -2.36 -25.47
C THR A 622 10.07 -3.06 -25.19
N ILE A 623 9.86 -3.46 -23.94
CA ILE A 623 8.59 -4.00 -23.43
C ILE A 623 7.79 -2.85 -22.81
N ARG A 624 8.45 -2.03 -21.98
CA ARG A 624 7.80 -0.93 -21.28
C ARG A 624 8.81 0.15 -20.90
N PHE A 625 8.44 1.42 -21.09
CA PHE A 625 9.23 2.58 -20.70
C PHE A 625 8.42 3.55 -19.85
N ARG A 626 8.99 4.05 -18.76
CA ARG A 626 8.36 5.04 -17.86
C ARG A 626 9.37 6.10 -17.42
N VAL A 627 8.87 7.29 -17.14
CA VAL A 627 9.63 8.41 -16.57
C VAL A 627 9.09 8.75 -15.19
N LEU A 628 9.98 8.96 -14.23
CA LEU A 628 9.69 9.48 -12.89
C LEU A 628 10.45 10.80 -12.69
N TYR A 629 9.86 11.77 -11.98
CA TYR A 629 10.31 13.17 -11.91
C TYR A 629 10.79 13.63 -10.52
#